data_AF-A0A1U7IMP1-F1
#
_entry.id   AF-A0A1U7IMP1-F1
#
_cell.length_a   1.000
_cell.length_b   1.000
_cell.length_c   1.000
_cell.angle_alpha   90.00
_cell.angle_beta   90.00
_cell.angle_gamma   90.00
#
_symmetry.space_group_name_H-M   'P 1'
#
loop_
_entity.id
_entity.type
_entity.pdbx_description
1 polymer ?
#
loop_
_entity_poly.entity_id
_entity_poly.type
_entity_poly.pdbx_seq_one_letter_code
_entity_poly.pdbx_strand_id
1 'polypeptide(L)' 'MKRIDRIDGLSLGRMPLSPKERENLQQGKLQKQKEEGYQILAELCRLGEYNAARNLANKNLSWGYEIVDGEVMEKED' A
#
# COMPACT_ATOMS: atom_id res chain seq x y z
N MET A 1 -30.54 39.97 0.67
CA MET A 1 -30.11 38.79 -0.10
C MET A 1 -28.71 39.05 -0.65
N LYS A 2 -27.68 38.44 -0.06
CA LYS A 2 -26.28 38.56 -0.54
C LYS A 2 -26.02 37.44 -1.55
N ARG A 3 -25.62 37.82 -2.77
CA ARG A 3 -25.33 36.90 -3.87
C ARG A 3 -24.04 36.14 -3.58
N ILE A 4 -24.12 34.81 -3.62
CA ILE A 4 -23.03 33.88 -3.38
C ILE A 4 -22.35 33.60 -4.73
N ASP A 5 -21.98 34.65 -5.46
CA ASP A 5 -21.26 34.52 -6.73
C ASP A 5 -19.77 34.67 -6.44
N ARG A 6 -19.10 33.52 -6.28
CA ARG A 6 -17.64 33.25 -6.25
C ARG A 6 -17.28 32.31 -5.10
N ILE A 7 -17.78 31.08 -5.17
CA ILE A 7 -17.04 29.95 -4.61
C ILE A 7 -16.36 29.32 -5.81
N ASP A 8 -15.10 29.71 -6.06
CA ASP A 8 -14.22 28.96 -6.95
C ASP A 8 -14.01 27.58 -6.34
N GLY A 9 -14.73 26.57 -6.85
CA GLY A 9 -14.63 25.18 -6.41
C GLY A 9 -13.24 24.56 -6.59
N LEU A 10 -12.30 25.33 -7.16
CA LEU A 10 -10.90 24.95 -7.44
C LEU A 10 -9.89 25.71 -6.57
N SER A 11 -10.32 26.64 -5.70
CA SER A 11 -9.44 27.44 -4.82
C SER A 11 -9.20 26.84 -3.43
N LEU A 12 -9.61 25.59 -3.17
CA LEU A 12 -9.07 24.80 -2.06
C LEU A 12 -7.76 24.17 -2.51
N GLY A 13 -6.75 25.03 -2.68
CA GLY A 13 -5.44 24.68 -3.19
C GLY A 13 -4.77 23.61 -2.34
N ARG A 14 -4.72 22.39 -2.86
CA ARG A 14 -3.61 21.50 -2.51
C ARG A 14 -2.37 22.13 -3.13
N MET A 15 -1.48 22.69 -2.32
CA MET A 15 -0.13 23.02 -2.80
C MET A 15 0.44 21.77 -3.48
N PRO A 16 1.02 21.90 -4.69
CA PRO A 16 1.67 20.77 -5.32
C PRO A 16 2.82 20.33 -4.42
N LEU A 17 2.70 19.13 -3.86
CA LEU A 17 3.73 18.51 -3.03
C LEU A 17 5.08 18.59 -3.77
N SER A 18 6.10 19.09 -3.07
CA SER A 18 7.47 19.11 -3.54
C SER A 18 7.90 17.69 -3.94
N PRO A 19 8.82 17.49 -4.91
CA PRO A 19 9.30 16.16 -5.28
C PRO A 19 9.69 15.30 -4.06
N LYS A 20 10.32 15.91 -3.05
CA LYS A 20 10.70 15.28 -1.79
C LYS A 20 9.51 14.85 -0.92
N GLU A 21 8.43 15.64 -0.92
CA GLU A 21 7.20 15.31 -0.18
C GLU A 21 6.39 14.23 -0.90
N ARG A 22 6.43 14.19 -2.23
CA ARG A 22 5.82 13.12 -3.03
C ARG A 22 6.52 11.79 -2.79
N GLU A 23 7.85 11.81 -2.74
CA GLU A 23 8.67 10.63 -2.45
C GLU A 23 8.37 10.09 -1.05
N ASN A 24 8.35 10.92 -0.01
CA ASN A 24 7.98 10.51 1.34
C ASN A 24 6.56 9.91 1.42
N LEU A 25 5.60 10.48 0.69
CA LEU A 25 4.24 9.95 0.61
C LEU A 25 4.17 8.61 -0.12
N GLN A 26 4.99 8.40 -1.15
CA GLN A 26 5.06 7.13 -1.86
C GLN A 26 5.71 6.05 -0.98
N GLN A 27 6.81 6.37 -0.32
CA GLN A 27 7.48 5.48 0.64
C GLN A 27 6.54 5.09 1.78
N GLY A 28 5.83 6.05 2.38
CA GLY A 28 4.86 5.76 3.43
C GLY A 28 3.68 4.90 2.97
N LYS A 29 3.20 5.11 1.74
CA LYS A 29 2.15 4.25 1.15
C LYS A 29 2.65 2.84 0.89
N LEU A 30 3.87 2.70 0.36
CA LEU A 30 4.47 1.41 0.08
C LEU A 30 4.71 0.63 1.38
N GLN A 31 5.25 1.28 2.41
CA GLN A 31 5.46 0.69 3.73
C GLN A 31 4.14 0.18 4.33
N LYS A 32 3.08 1.00 4.27
CA LYS A 32 1.76 0.59 4.74
C LYS A 32 1.20 -0.59 3.95
N GLN A 33 1.35 -0.58 2.63
CA GLN A 33 0.92 -1.70 1.78
C GLN A 33 1.72 -2.98 2.08
N LYS A 34 3.01 -2.86 2.39
CA LYS A 34 3.86 -3.98 2.79
C LYS A 34 3.36 -4.57 4.13
N GLU A 35 3.12 -3.75 5.13
CA GLU A 35 2.59 -4.20 6.43
C GLU A 35 1.21 -4.86 6.31
N GLU A 36 0.30 -4.27 5.55
CA GLU A 36 -1.03 -4.86 5.26
C GLU A 36 -0.89 -6.19 4.50
N GLY A 37 0.01 -6.24 3.52
CA GLY A 37 0.34 -7.44 2.76
C GLY A 37 0.81 -8.58 3.66
N TYR A 38 1.74 -8.31 4.58
CA TYR A 38 2.22 -9.29 5.56
C TYR A 38 1.08 -9.88 6.39
N GLN A 39 0.19 -9.04 6.93
CA GLN A 39 -0.94 -9.49 7.75
C GLN A 39 -1.86 -10.44 6.98
N ILE A 40 -2.18 -10.12 5.73
CA ILE A 40 -3.03 -10.96 4.88
C ILE A 40 -2.33 -12.29 4.56
N LEU A 41 -1.04 -12.24 4.21
CA LEU A 41 -0.27 -13.45 3.91
C LEU A 41 -0.16 -14.37 5.13
N ALA A 42 0.09 -13.82 6.31
CA ALA A 42 0.17 -14.56 7.56
C ALA A 42 -1.18 -15.20 7.93
N GLU A 43 -2.29 -14.50 7.69
CA GLU A 43 -3.63 -15.04 7.90
C GLU A 43 -3.92 -16.21 6.95
N LEU A 44 -3.60 -16.06 5.66
CA LEU A 44 -3.75 -17.15 4.70
C LEU A 44 -2.91 -18.37 5.09
N CYS A 45 -1.70 -18.16 5.59
CA CYS A 45 -0.86 -19.24 6.11
C CYS A 45 -1.46 -19.92 7.34
N ARG A 46 -2.03 -19.16 8.29
CA ARG A 46 -2.76 -19.72 9.45
C ARG A 46 -3.96 -20.57 9.04
N LEU A 47 -4.65 -20.19 7.97
CA LEU A 47 -5.81 -20.92 7.44
C LEU A 47 -5.41 -22.15 6.61
N GLY A 48 -4.12 -22.38 6.36
CA GLY A 48 -3.64 -23.45 5.48
C GLY A 48 -3.77 -23.13 3.98
N GLU A 49 -4.14 -21.90 3.64
CA GLU A 49 -4.35 -21.42 2.27
C GLU A 49 -3.02 -21.00 1.61
N TYR A 50 -2.02 -21.87 1.65
CA TYR A 50 -0.64 -21.57 1.21
C TYR A 50 -0.55 -21.20 -0.27
N ASN A 51 -1.37 -21.83 -1.12
CA ASN A 51 -1.42 -21.52 -2.54
C ASN A 51 -1.99 -20.11 -2.79
N ALA A 52 -3.01 -19.70 -2.03
CA ALA A 52 -3.57 -18.35 -2.10
C ALA A 52 -2.55 -17.32 -1.61
N ALA A 53 -1.86 -17.60 -0.50
CA ALA A 53 -0.78 -16.76 0.03
C ALA A 53 0.33 -16.58 -1.01
N ARG A 54 0.83 -17.67 -1.61
CA ARG A 54 1.89 -17.63 -2.63
C ARG A 54 1.46 -16.84 -3.86
N ASN A 55 0.24 -17.06 -4.35
CA ASN A 55 -0.31 -16.31 -5.48
C ASN A 55 -0.44 -14.81 -5.18
N LEU A 56 -0.84 -14.46 -3.95
CA LEU A 56 -0.97 -13.06 -3.55
C LEU A 56 0.40 -12.38 -3.44
N ALA A 57 1.39 -13.05 -2.83
CA ALA A 57 2.77 -12.57 -2.75
C ALA A 57 3.37 -12.35 -4.16
N ASN A 58 3.18 -13.31 -5.08
CA ASN A 58 3.66 -13.20 -6.46
C ASN A 58 2.98 -12.08 -7.26
N LYS A 59 1.72 -11.73 -6.96
CA LYS A 59 1.03 -10.59 -7.57
C LYS A 59 1.52 -9.25 -7.03
N ASN A 60 2.11 -9.23 -5.84
CA ASN A 60 2.54 -8.02 -5.14
C ASN A 60 4.03 -8.09 -4.81
N LEU A 61 4.86 -8.27 -5.84
CA LEU A 61 6.33 -8.37 -5.70
C LEU A 61 6.94 -7.17 -4.94
N SER A 62 6.31 -6.00 -5.03
CA SER A 62 6.72 -4.79 -4.30
C SER A 62 6.65 -4.91 -2.78
N TRP A 63 5.96 -5.91 -2.24
CA TRP A 63 5.97 -6.18 -0.80
C TRP A 63 7.25 -6.88 -0.33
N GLY A 64 7.96 -7.56 -1.23
CA GLY A 64 9.20 -8.25 -0.88
C GLY A 64 8.98 -9.45 0.05
N TYR A 65 7.84 -10.12 -0.05
CA TYR A 65 7.54 -11.34 0.71
C TYR A 65 7.41 -12.56 -0.20
N GLU A 66 7.71 -13.72 0.36
CA GLU A 66 7.44 -15.02 -0.24
C GLU A 66 6.91 -16.01 0.79
N ILE A 67 6.33 -17.12 0.31
CA ILE A 67 5.76 -18.16 1.16
C ILE A 67 6.61 -19.42 1.06
N VAL A 68 7.30 -19.74 2.15
CA VAL A 68 8.21 -20.88 2.29
C VAL A 68 7.70 -21.76 3.43
N ASP A 69 7.46 -23.03 3.15
CA ASP A 69 6.95 -24.02 4.12
C ASP A 69 5.71 -23.60 4.93
N GLY A 70 4.89 -22.72 4.35
CA GLY A 70 3.68 -22.20 4.99
C GLY A 70 3.94 -21.03 5.94
N GLU A 71 5.11 -20.42 5.88
CA GLU A 71 5.46 -19.20 6.60
C GLU A 71 5.74 -18.04 5.62
N VAL A 72 5.52 -16.82 6.09
CA VAL A 72 5.81 -15.60 5.34
C VAL A 72 7.26 -15.21 5.62
N MET A 73 8.09 -15.21 4.58
CA MET A 73 9.50 -14.79 4.66
C MET A 73 9.73 -13.53 3.82
N GLU A 74 10.71 -12.70 4.22
CA GLU A 74 11.21 -11.65 3.35
C GLU A 74 12.03 -12.27 2.23
N LYS A 75 11.82 -11.77 1.01
CA LYS A 75 12.54 -12.20 -0.16
C LYS A 75 13.92 -11.55 -0.13
N GLU A 76 14.97 -12.35 -0.02
CA GLU A 76 16.34 -11.87 -0.23
C GLU A 76 16.54 -11.68 -1.74
N ASP A 77 16.86 -10.45 -2.16
CA ASP A 77 17.16 -10.09 -3.56
C ASP A 77 18.39 -10.83 -4.11
#